data_AF-A0A542ZV55-F1
#
_entry.id   AF-A0A542ZV55-F1
#
_cell.length_a   1.000
_cell.length_b   1.000
_cell.length_c   1.000
_cell.angle_alpha   90.00
_cell.angle_beta   90.00
_cell.angle_gamma   90.00
#
_symmetry.space_group_name_H-M   'P 1'
#
loop_
_entity.id
_entity.type
_entity.pdbx_description
1 polymer ?
#
loop_
_entity_poly.entity_id
_entity_poly.type
_entity_poly.pdbx_seq_one_letter_code
_entity_poly.pdbx_strand_id
1 'polypeptide(L)'
;MAAWGHYCGAMYWFLVALAFLNVLFNAAVWPQFYRRVQADPRARDAHGRPTKFLRVHRVLFIATGVVTFVTAIGAIAGVFAR
;
A
#
# COMPACT_ATOMS: atom_id res chain seq x y z
N MET A 1 -27.77 -7.72 24.55
CA MET A 1 -27.33 -8.38 23.29
C MET A 1 -27.49 -7.49 22.05
N ALA A 2 -28.50 -6.62 21.94
CA ALA A 2 -28.70 -5.75 20.76
C ALA A 2 -27.58 -4.71 20.49
N ALA A 3 -27.02 -4.09 21.54
CA ALA A 3 -25.97 -3.07 21.37
C ALA A 3 -24.69 -3.61 20.71
N TRP A 4 -24.31 -4.86 21.00
CA TRP A 4 -23.12 -5.53 20.44
C TRP A 4 -23.19 -5.68 18.91
N GLY A 5 -24.38 -5.92 18.34
CA GLY A 5 -24.55 -6.04 16.89
C GLY A 5 -24.25 -4.75 16.13
N HIS A 6 -24.65 -3.59 16.69
CA HIS A 6 -24.36 -2.28 16.09
C HIS A 6 -22.88 -1.93 16.13
N TYR A 7 -22.17 -2.25 17.22
CA TYR A 7 -20.74 -2.01 17.32
C TYR A 7 -19.92 -2.90 16.38
N CYS A 8 -20.30 -4.17 16.23
CA CYS A 8 -19.65 -5.07 15.27
C CYS A 8 -19.83 -4.59 13.83
N GLY A 9 -21.03 -4.15 13.45
CA GLY A 9 -21.30 -3.61 12.12
C GLY A 9 -20.59 -2.29 11.83
N ALA A 10 -20.59 -1.36 12.79
CA ALA A 10 -19.91 -0.07 12.65
C ALA A 10 -18.38 -0.23 12.59
N MET A 11 -17.80 -1.09 13.45
CA MET A 11 -16.37 -1.42 13.42
C MET A 11 -15.96 -2.01 12.08
N TYR A 12 -16.76 -2.94 11.55
CA TYR A 12 -16.50 -3.56 10.25
C TYR A 12 -16.38 -2.51 9.14
N TRP A 13 -17.37 -1.62 9.01
CA TRP A 13 -17.36 -0.59 7.96
C TRP A 13 -16.23 0.42 8.15
N PHE A 14 -15.90 0.73 9.40
CA PHE A 14 -14.75 1.57 9.72
C PHE A 14 -13.44 0.94 9.21
N LEU A 15 -13.22 -0.35 9.45
CA LEU A 15 -12.03 -1.06 8.95
C LEU A 15 -11.97 -1.10 7.42
N VAL A 16 -13.11 -1.32 6.75
CA VAL A 16 -13.20 -1.26 5.28
C VAL A 16 -12.82 0.13 4.77
N ALA A 17 -13.33 1.20 5.39
CA ALA A 17 -12.99 2.57 5.02
C ALA A 17 -11.49 2.86 5.20
N LEU A 18 -10.89 2.43 6.31
CA LEU A 18 -9.46 2.56 6.54
C LEU A 18 -8.63 1.78 5.51
N ALA A 19 -9.04 0.57 5.16
CA ALA A 19 -8.37 -0.24 4.14
C ALA A 19 -8.41 0.43 2.77
N PHE A 20 -9.57 0.97 2.36
CA PHE A 20 -9.70 1.72 1.12
C PHE A 20 -8.83 2.97 1.10
N LEU A 21 -8.83 3.76 2.19
CA LEU A 21 -7.99 4.94 2.29
C LEU A 21 -6.51 4.59 2.19
N ASN A 22 -6.08 3.50 2.86
CA ASN A 22 -4.72 3.00 2.75
C ASN A 22 -4.36 2.63 1.30
N VAL A 23 -5.23 1.92 0.59
CA VAL A 23 -5.00 1.53 -0.80
C VAL A 23 -4.88 2.75 -1.70
N LEU A 24 -5.80 3.72 -1.57
CA LEU A 24 -5.78 4.95 -2.36
C LEU A 24 -4.51 5.77 -2.10
N PHE A 25 -4.13 5.94 -0.83
CA PHE A 25 -2.90 6.64 -0.47
C PHE A 25 -1.67 5.96 -1.10
N ASN A 26 -1.55 4.65 -0.93
CA ASN A 26 -0.39 3.92 -1.43
C ASN A 26 -0.31 3.96 -2.97
N ALA A 27 -1.44 3.78 -3.65
CA ALA A 27 -1.52 3.84 -5.11
C ALA A 27 -1.19 5.23 -5.66
N ALA A 28 -1.55 6.31 -4.96
CA ALA A 28 -1.26 7.67 -5.38
C ALA A 28 0.20 8.10 -5.11
N VAL A 29 0.72 7.79 -3.92
CA VAL A 29 1.98 8.36 -3.42
C VAL A 29 3.20 7.56 -3.88
N TRP A 30 3.17 6.24 -3.75
CA TRP A 30 4.36 5.41 -3.99
C TRP A 30 4.88 5.46 -5.43
N PRO A 31 4.04 5.45 -6.50
CA PRO A 31 4.55 5.54 -7.86
C PRO A 31 5.31 6.84 -8.12
N GLN A 32 4.80 7.97 -7.62
CA GLN A 32 5.48 9.27 -7.74
C GLN A 32 6.76 9.31 -6.92
N PHE A 33 6.73 8.78 -5.70
CA PHE A 33 7.92 8.67 -4.86
C PHE A 33 9.01 7.82 -5.52
N TYR A 34 8.68 6.63 -6.03
CA TYR A 34 9.64 5.76 -6.70
C TYR A 34 10.19 6.38 -7.99
N ARG A 35 9.38 7.12 -8.75
CA ARG A 35 9.87 7.92 -9.89
C ARG A 35 10.92 8.96 -9.47
N ARG A 36 10.70 9.67 -8.37
CA ARG A 36 11.67 10.64 -7.83
C ARG A 36 12.97 9.97 -7.39
N VAL A 37 12.86 8.83 -6.70
CA VAL A 37 14.03 8.03 -6.29
C VAL A 37 14.85 7.57 -7.50
N GLN A 38 14.21 7.17 -8.60
CA GLN A 38 14.91 6.77 -9.82
C GLN A 38 15.66 7.92 -10.49
N ALA A 39 15.18 9.15 -10.34
CA ALA A 39 15.82 10.35 -10.88
C ALA A 39 16.92 10.94 -9.96
N ASP A 40 17.06 10.41 -8.74
CA ASP A 40 18.10 10.86 -7.80
C ASP A 40 19.50 10.51 -8.36
N PRO A 41 20.48 11.45 -8.31
CA PRO A 41 21.84 11.19 -8.79
C PRO A 41 22.52 9.97 -8.14
N ARG A 42 22.13 9.59 -6.93
CA ARG A 42 22.67 8.42 -6.19
C ARG A 42 22.09 7.10 -6.68
N ALA A 43 21.04 7.12 -7.50
CA ALA A 43 20.33 5.91 -7.92
C ALA A 43 21.16 5.02 -8.86
N ARG A 44 22.06 5.63 -9.63
CA ARG A 44 22.92 4.93 -10.59
C ARG A 44 24.38 5.30 -10.40
N ASP A 45 25.27 4.36 -10.65
CA ASP A 45 26.72 4.59 -10.64
C ASP A 45 27.21 5.21 -11.96
N ALA A 46 28.52 5.46 -12.04
CA ALA A 46 29.17 6.04 -13.22
C ALA A 46 29.01 5.20 -14.50
N HIS A 47 28.68 3.91 -14.39
CA HIS A 47 28.41 3.02 -15.52
C HIS A 47 26.90 2.82 -15.75
N GLY A 48 26.05 3.61 -15.08
CA GLY A 48 24.60 3.56 -15.20
C GLY A 48 23.93 2.39 -14.47
N ARG A 49 24.67 1.62 -13.66
CA ARG A 49 24.12 0.45 -12.94
C ARG A 49 23.39 0.89 -11.67
N PRO A 50 22.30 0.20 -11.28
CA PRO A 50 21.57 0.53 -10.06
C PRO A 50 22.42 0.32 -8.82
N THR A 51 22.54 1.36 -7.99
CA THR A 51 23.26 1.30 -6.71
C THR A 51 22.44 0.57 -5.65
N LYS A 52 23.04 0.33 -4.47
CA LYS A 52 22.32 -0.20 -3.30
C LYS A 52 21.13 0.70 -2.92
N PHE A 53 21.27 2.03 -3.05
CA PHE A 53 20.20 2.99 -2.78
C PHE A 53 18.95 2.70 -3.62
N LEU A 54 19.11 2.57 -4.94
CA LEU A 54 17.98 2.26 -5.82
C LEU A 54 17.42 0.85 -5.57
N ARG A 55 18.28 -0.12 -5.25
CA ARG A 55 17.85 -1.50 -4.98
C ARG A 55 16.94 -1.59 -3.75
N VAL A 56 17.32 -0.96 -2.63
CA VAL A 56 16.51 -0.95 -1.40
C VAL A 56 15.15 -0.31 -1.64
N HIS A 57 15.10 0.85 -2.30
CA HIS A 57 13.84 1.53 -2.57
C HIS A 57 12.96 0.76 -3.55
N ARG A 58 13.55 0.03 -4.50
CA ARG A 58 12.80 -0.87 -5.38
C ARG A 58 12.15 -2.01 -4.60
N VAL A 59 12.90 -2.65 -3.69
CA VAL A 59 12.34 -3.70 -2.83
C VAL A 59 11.22 -3.14 -1.96
N LEU A 60 11.42 -1.96 -1.36
CA LEU A 60 10.40 -1.30 -0.55
C LEU A 60 9.13 -1.00 -1.35
N PHE A 61 9.27 -0.42 -2.54
CA PHE A 61 8.15 -0.15 -3.44
C PHE A 61 7.35 -1.42 -3.78
N ILE A 62 8.05 -2.51 -4.13
CA ILE A 62 7.42 -3.79 -4.46
C ILE A 62 6.72 -4.38 -3.23
N ALA A 63 7.39 -4.41 -2.07
CA ALA A 63 6.82 -4.95 -0.84
C ALA A 63 5.54 -4.20 -0.42
N THR A 64 5.58 -2.87 -0.45
CA THR A 64 4.39 -2.06 -0.15
C THR A 64 3.29 -2.26 -1.19
N GLY A 65 3.63 -2.43 -2.47
CA GLY A 65 2.68 -2.78 -3.53
C GLY A 65 1.97 -4.12 -3.26
N VAL A 66 2.72 -5.15 -2.85
CA VAL A 66 2.15 -6.45 -2.47
C VAL A 66 1.22 -6.33 -1.27
N VAL A 67 1.64 -5.65 -0.20
CA VAL A 67 0.80 -5.43 0.98
C VAL A 67 -0.48 -4.68 0.60
N THR A 68 -0.35 -3.61 -0.19
CA THR A 68 -1.49 -2.83 -0.68
C THR A 68 -2.48 -3.70 -1.48
N PHE A 69 -1.97 -4.55 -2.37
CA PHE A 69 -2.78 -5.44 -3.18
C PHE A 69 -3.52 -6.48 -2.34
N VAL A 70 -2.83 -7.10 -1.38
CA VAL A 70 -3.44 -8.04 -0.44
C VAL A 70 -4.50 -7.35 0.42
N THR A 71 -4.24 -6.14 0.91
CA THR A 71 -5.21 -5.32 1.66
C THR A 71 -6.45 -5.02 0.81
N ALA A 72 -6.28 -4.66 -0.47
CA ALA A 72 -7.40 -4.40 -1.37
C ALA A 72 -8.27 -5.65 -1.57
N ILE A 73 -7.65 -6.79 -1.88
CA ILE A 73 -8.35 -8.08 -2.03
C ILE A 73 -9.08 -8.46 -0.74
N GLY A 74 -8.41 -8.34 0.41
CA GLY A 74 -8.97 -8.68 1.72
C GLY A 74 -10.19 -7.81 2.07
N ALA A 75 -10.13 -6.50 1.80
CA ALA A 75 -11.26 -5.60 2.01
C ALA A 75 -12.45 -5.96 1.11
N ILE A 76 -12.20 -6.23 -0.18
CA ILE A 76 -13.24 -6.61 -1.14
C ILE A 76 -13.86 -7.96 -0.75
N ALA A 77 -13.04 -8.99 -0.49
CA ALA A 77 -13.50 -10.30 -0.05
C ALA A 77 -14.33 -10.21 1.24
N GLY A 78 -13.87 -9.39 2.19
CA GLY A 78 -14.60 -9.12 3.44
C GLY A 78 -15.98 -8.51 3.20
N VAL A 79 -16.17 -7.68 2.17
CA VAL A 79 -17.49 -7.12 1.80
C VAL A 79 -18.45 -8.18 1.29
N PHE A 80 -17.95 -9.15 0.53
CA PHE A 80 -18.76 -10.23 -0.01
C PHE A 80 -18.98 -11.40 0.97
N ALA A 81 -18.10 -11.59 1.94
CA ALA A 81 -18.15 -12.69 2.91
C ALA A 81 -18.86 -12.36 4.23
N ARG A 82 -19.25 -11.09 4.45
CA ARG A 82 -20.00 -10.67 5.64
C ARG A 82 -21.49 -11.01 5.52
#